data_AF-A0A2D0B2A0-F1
#
_entry.id   AF-A0A2D0B2A0-F1
#
_cell.length_a   1.000
_cell.length_b   1.000
_cell.length_c   1.000
_cell.angle_alpha   90.00
_cell.angle_beta   90.00
_cell.angle_gamma   90.00
#
_symmetry.space_group_name_H-M   'P 1'
#
loop_
_entity.id
_entity.type
_entity.pdbx_description
1 polymer ?
#
loop_
_entity_poly.entity_id
_entity_poly.type
_entity_poly.pdbx_seq_one_letter_code
_entity_poly.pdbx_strand_id
1 'polypeptide(L)'
;MDAQFNECMKVARKLVDPSFLEALKRPQPHAIIAATTMIWLQIAISWAIALLGPWWLVWLPFLVNCAVTQGMLLWVHEASHFHLFSDRRKNDIWCDVFFAAPVGMSVAAYRLRHMSHHAHLGTEKDADGYPYREPIKGFRALAWVMVKALSGGMGVWLAADKYGGSARKAALGNSLSPSWLAPSATIIFNGLLFALCIFTGRWYLYILLWGYPIAAVAIALNIVRTIAEHQPEDYPLYKDAREHAMMPLARTTVPNWFEKWLMYQANFNYHIEHHLFPAIPQHNLAKLHRHLSEKGFYEHFPGCLQRSGFGKFIRLSRNRRNDDFSDSVQDALAL
;
A
#
# COMPACT_ATOMS: atom_id res chain seq x y z
N MET A 1 -10.35 -16.80 10.19
CA MET A 1 -9.02 -16.75 9.55
C MET A 1 -8.90 -17.98 8.68
N ASP A 2 -8.49 -17.83 7.43
CA ASP A 2 -8.47 -18.89 6.41
C ASP A 2 -7.58 -20.09 6.81
N ALA A 3 -7.97 -21.30 6.40
CA ALA A 3 -7.26 -22.54 6.73
C ALA A 3 -5.87 -22.60 6.09
N GLN A 4 -5.72 -22.13 4.85
CA GLN A 4 -4.45 -22.12 4.12
C GLN A 4 -3.47 -21.10 4.73
N PHE A 5 -3.95 -19.90 5.06
CA PHE A 5 -3.14 -18.93 5.80
C PHE A 5 -2.75 -19.43 7.20
N ASN A 6 -3.67 -20.08 7.92
CA ASN A 6 -3.36 -20.69 9.21
C ASN A 6 -2.29 -21.79 9.12
N GLU A 7 -2.29 -22.56 8.03
CA GLU A 7 -1.25 -23.55 7.75
C GLU A 7 0.09 -22.89 7.46
N CYS A 8 0.12 -21.85 6.62
CA CYS A 8 1.31 -21.03 6.36
C CYS A 8 1.91 -20.51 7.66
N MET A 9 1.07 -19.94 8.53
CA MET A 9 1.46 -19.45 9.87
C MET A 9 2.06 -20.55 10.75
N LYS A 10 1.44 -21.74 10.79
CA LYS A 10 1.91 -22.87 11.60
C LYS A 10 3.26 -23.38 11.11
N VAL A 11 3.43 -23.55 9.80
CA VAL A 11 4.69 -24.02 9.22
C VAL A 11 5.78 -22.97 9.41
N ALA A 12 5.52 -21.70 9.09
CA ALA A 12 6.49 -20.62 9.28
C ALA A 12 7.00 -20.55 10.72
N ARG A 13 6.10 -20.61 11.72
CA ARG A 13 6.48 -20.60 13.15
C ARG A 13 7.34 -21.80 13.57
N LYS A 14 7.24 -22.94 12.90
CA LYS A 14 8.11 -24.11 13.15
C LYS A 14 9.49 -23.96 12.51
N LEU A 15 9.59 -23.22 11.40
CA LEU A 15 10.84 -23.05 10.66
C LEU A 15 11.74 -21.95 11.23
N VAL A 16 11.17 -21.00 12.00
CA VAL A 16 11.92 -19.88 12.57
C VAL A 16 12.17 -20.06 14.06
N ASP A 17 13.44 -20.02 14.46
CA ASP A 17 13.87 -20.05 15.86
C ASP A 17 13.38 -18.79 16.61
N PRO A 18 12.74 -18.92 17.79
CA PRO A 18 12.39 -17.80 18.66
C PRO A 18 13.55 -16.83 18.94
N SER A 19 14.78 -17.33 19.13
CA SER A 19 15.93 -16.49 19.43
C SER A 19 16.29 -15.57 18.26
N PHE A 20 16.22 -16.12 17.03
CA PHE A 20 16.40 -15.38 15.79
C PHE A 20 15.31 -14.33 15.60
N LEU A 21 14.03 -14.69 15.81
CA LEU A 21 12.92 -13.73 15.71
C LEU A 21 13.10 -12.55 16.67
N GLU A 22 13.50 -12.81 17.91
CA GLU A 22 13.69 -11.75 18.90
C GLU A 22 14.82 -10.79 18.52
N ALA A 23 15.91 -11.32 17.95
CA ALA A 23 17.02 -10.50 17.46
C ALA A 23 16.60 -9.55 16.31
N LEU A 24 15.57 -9.90 15.53
CA LEU A 24 15.08 -9.10 14.41
C LEU A 24 14.10 -7.98 14.81
N LYS A 25 13.58 -7.94 16.05
CA LYS A 25 12.57 -6.93 16.46
C LYS A 25 13.14 -5.54 16.75
N ARG A 26 14.48 -5.39 16.82
CA ARG A 26 15.10 -4.12 17.24
C ARG A 26 14.85 -3.01 16.20
N PRO A 27 14.29 -1.86 16.58
CA PRO A 27 14.11 -0.73 15.67
C PRO A 27 15.47 -0.11 15.29
N GLN A 28 15.53 0.51 14.12
CA GLN A 28 16.72 1.23 13.63
C GLN A 28 16.39 2.69 13.29
N PRO A 29 16.40 3.60 14.28
CA PRO A 29 16.00 4.99 14.09
C PRO A 29 16.78 5.74 13.00
N HIS A 30 18.06 5.43 12.81
CA HIS A 30 18.90 6.06 11.78
C HIS A 30 18.39 5.76 10.37
N ALA A 31 17.89 4.54 10.11
CA ALA A 31 17.30 4.18 8.84
C ALA A 31 16.01 4.96 8.57
N ILE A 32 15.23 5.25 9.63
CA ILE A 32 14.01 6.07 9.55
C ILE A 32 14.34 7.52 9.22
N ILE A 33 15.34 8.10 9.90
CA ILE A 33 15.79 9.47 9.64
C ILE A 33 16.30 9.57 8.20
N ALA A 34 17.17 8.65 7.77
CA ALA A 34 17.68 8.62 6.41
C ALA A 34 16.55 8.50 5.37
N ALA A 35 15.58 7.60 5.57
CA ALA A 35 14.44 7.46 4.68
C ALA A 35 13.58 8.73 4.63
N THR A 36 13.33 9.35 5.78
CA THR A 36 12.61 10.62 5.90
C THR A 36 13.34 11.69 5.07
N THR A 37 14.64 11.89 5.33
CA THR A 37 15.45 12.86 4.60
C THR A 37 15.44 12.61 3.09
N MET A 38 15.60 11.35 2.65
CA MET A 38 15.61 11.01 1.22
C MET A 38 14.25 11.26 0.54
N ILE A 39 13.14 11.01 1.23
CA ILE A 39 11.79 11.32 0.71
C ILE A 39 11.63 12.83 0.56
N TRP A 40 11.95 13.59 1.60
CA TRP A 40 11.79 15.06 1.58
C TRP A 40 12.75 15.75 0.62
N LEU A 41 13.95 15.20 0.41
CA LEU A 41 14.88 15.68 -0.61
C LEU A 41 14.34 15.43 -2.03
N GLN A 42 13.76 14.26 -2.29
CA GLN A 42 13.09 13.97 -3.57
C GLN A 42 11.94 14.94 -3.83
N ILE A 43 11.12 15.25 -2.82
CA ILE A 43 10.06 16.26 -2.91
C ILE A 43 10.65 17.62 -3.24
N ALA A 44 11.63 18.08 -2.46
CA ALA A 44 12.23 19.40 -2.65
C ALA A 44 12.83 19.57 -4.05
N ILE A 45 13.60 18.58 -4.53
CA ILE A 45 14.20 18.59 -5.88
C ILE A 45 13.11 18.52 -6.95
N SER A 46 12.13 17.62 -6.80
CA SER A 46 10.99 17.49 -7.72
C SER A 46 10.24 18.81 -7.88
N TRP A 47 9.92 19.49 -6.77
CA TRP A 47 9.22 20.77 -6.79
C TRP A 47 10.09 21.92 -7.28
N ALA A 48 11.40 21.92 -7.00
CA ALA A 48 12.32 22.89 -7.60
C ALA A 48 12.35 22.78 -9.12
N ILE A 49 12.45 21.56 -9.67
CA ILE A 49 12.38 21.32 -11.12
C ILE A 49 11.01 21.73 -11.67
N ALA A 50 9.92 21.41 -10.99
CA ALA A 50 8.57 21.73 -11.45
C ALA A 50 8.29 23.24 -11.49
N LEU A 51 8.78 23.99 -10.51
CA LEU A 51 8.50 25.43 -10.36
C LEU A 51 9.47 26.30 -11.16
N LEU A 52 10.75 25.95 -11.17
CA LEU A 52 11.81 26.75 -11.80
C LEU A 52 12.17 26.26 -13.21
N GLY A 53 11.93 24.98 -13.50
CA GLY A 53 12.30 24.37 -14.77
C GLY A 53 11.32 24.65 -15.91
N PRO A 54 11.71 24.32 -17.15
CA PRO A 54 10.82 24.38 -18.30
C PRO A 54 9.69 23.34 -18.21
N TRP A 55 8.55 23.65 -18.82
CA TRP A 55 7.33 22.84 -18.72
C TRP A 55 7.51 21.39 -19.22
N TRP A 56 8.40 21.16 -20.19
CA TRP A 56 8.64 19.82 -20.76
C TRP A 56 9.34 18.87 -19.77
N LEU A 57 9.90 19.37 -18.66
CA LEU A 57 10.44 18.52 -17.60
C LEU A 57 9.38 18.05 -16.59
N VAL A 58 8.13 18.53 -16.65
CA VAL A 58 7.09 18.28 -15.62
C VAL A 58 6.76 16.79 -15.43
N TRP A 59 7.00 15.95 -16.44
CA TRP A 59 6.81 14.50 -16.31
C TRP A 59 7.76 13.85 -15.29
N LEU A 60 8.97 14.41 -15.08
CA LEU A 60 9.92 13.92 -14.08
C LEU A 60 9.39 14.16 -12.66
N PRO A 61 9.03 15.40 -12.26
CA PRO A 61 8.34 15.65 -11.00
C PRO A 61 7.07 14.83 -10.83
N PHE A 62 6.30 14.62 -11.90
CA PHE A 62 5.09 13.81 -11.83
C PHE A 62 5.40 12.37 -11.39
N LEU A 63 6.35 11.71 -12.07
CA LEU A 63 6.75 10.34 -11.75
C LEU A 63 7.34 10.24 -10.34
N VAL A 64 8.17 11.21 -9.94
CA VAL A 64 8.76 11.25 -8.58
C VAL A 64 7.69 11.43 -7.52
N ASN A 65 6.74 12.35 -7.70
CA ASN A 65 5.68 12.56 -6.73
C ASN A 65 4.75 11.34 -6.63
N CYS A 66 4.46 10.63 -7.73
CA CYS A 66 3.74 9.35 -7.70
C CYS A 66 4.45 8.29 -6.85
N ALA A 67 5.76 8.14 -7.00
CA ALA A 67 6.54 7.21 -6.19
C ALA A 67 6.64 7.66 -4.73
N VAL A 68 6.84 8.95 -4.47
CA VAL A 68 6.98 9.48 -3.11
C VAL A 68 5.68 9.39 -2.33
N THR A 69 4.53 9.75 -2.91
CA THR A 69 3.24 9.66 -2.21
C THR A 69 2.90 8.21 -1.89
N GLN A 70 3.15 7.29 -2.82
CA GLN A 70 3.05 5.85 -2.55
C GLN A 70 3.99 5.42 -1.42
N GLY A 71 5.24 5.87 -1.45
CA GLY A 71 6.24 5.65 -0.42
C GLY A 71 5.81 6.10 0.96
N MET A 72 5.26 7.31 1.07
CA MET A 72 4.72 7.84 2.32
C MET A 72 3.66 6.92 2.92
N LEU A 73 2.73 6.39 2.11
CA LEU A 73 1.73 5.44 2.58
C LEU A 73 2.36 4.17 3.17
N LEU A 74 3.47 3.69 2.61
CA LEU A 74 4.17 2.51 3.13
C LEU A 74 4.88 2.79 4.45
N TRP A 75 5.37 4.00 4.64
CA TRP A 75 5.90 4.43 5.93
C TRP A 75 4.80 4.65 6.98
N VAL A 76 3.60 5.11 6.57
CA VAL A 76 2.42 5.13 7.44
C VAL A 76 2.02 3.71 7.86
N HIS A 77 2.08 2.75 6.92
CA HIS A 77 1.90 1.34 7.23
C HIS A 77 2.90 0.85 8.29
N GLU A 78 4.20 1.11 8.10
CA GLU A 78 5.25 0.69 9.04
C GLU A 78 5.07 1.33 10.43
N ALA A 79 4.70 2.61 10.47
CA ALA A 79 4.39 3.31 11.71
C ALA A 79 3.13 2.77 12.41
N SER A 80 2.22 2.15 11.68
CA SER A 80 1.02 1.55 12.27
C SER A 80 1.36 0.36 13.16
N HIS A 81 2.51 -0.29 12.95
CA HIS A 81 3.08 -1.35 13.78
C HIS A 81 4.07 -0.86 14.84
N PHE A 82 4.24 0.45 15.00
CA PHE A 82 5.19 1.07 15.94
C PHE A 82 6.67 0.74 15.66
N HIS A 83 7.03 0.59 14.40
CA HIS A 83 8.39 0.20 14.01
C HIS A 83 9.32 1.38 13.67
N LEU A 84 8.84 2.63 13.68
CA LEU A 84 9.72 3.78 13.44
C LEU A 84 10.63 4.05 14.63
N PHE A 85 10.05 4.08 15.83
CA PHE A 85 10.76 4.36 17.08
C PHE A 85 10.22 3.48 18.21
N SER A 86 11.07 3.18 19.19
CA SER A 86 10.68 2.41 20.39
C SER A 86 9.61 3.13 21.24
N ASP A 87 9.65 4.46 21.25
CA ASP A 87 8.60 5.28 21.87
C ASP A 87 7.43 5.43 20.91
N ARG A 88 6.27 4.87 21.29
CA ARG A 88 5.06 4.83 20.48
C ARG A 88 4.49 6.22 20.18
N ARG A 89 4.66 7.19 21.08
CA ARG A 89 4.21 8.57 20.85
C ARG A 89 5.12 9.29 19.87
N LYS A 90 6.44 9.10 19.97
CA LYS A 90 7.40 9.62 18.99
C LYS A 90 7.17 9.01 17.60
N ASN A 91 6.88 7.71 17.54
CA ASN A 91 6.48 7.02 16.31
C ASN A 91 5.30 7.70 15.63
N ASP A 92 4.22 7.94 16.37
CA ASP A 92 3.00 8.51 15.80
C ASP A 92 3.20 9.98 15.39
N ILE A 93 3.84 10.78 16.24
CA ILE A 93 4.14 12.19 15.94
C ILE A 93 5.03 12.30 14.69
N TRP A 94 6.09 11.49 14.59
CA TRP A 94 6.98 11.51 13.44
C TRP A 94 6.26 11.11 12.16
N CYS A 95 5.48 10.02 12.22
CA CYS A 95 4.70 9.56 11.09
C CYS A 95 3.67 10.60 10.64
N ASP A 96 2.92 11.19 11.57
CA ASP A 96 1.92 12.19 11.25
C ASP A 96 2.56 13.41 10.60
N VAL A 97 3.67 13.93 11.12
CA VAL A 97 4.33 15.12 10.57
C VAL A 97 4.94 14.87 9.19
N PHE A 98 5.68 13.76 9.03
CA PHE A 98 6.54 13.57 7.84
C PHE A 98 5.96 12.69 6.74
N PHE A 99 4.96 11.86 7.05
CA PHE A 99 4.41 10.89 6.08
C PHE A 99 2.90 10.99 5.92
N ALA A 100 2.12 11.00 7.02
CA ALA A 100 0.66 10.93 6.94
C ALA A 100 0.01 12.28 6.63
N ALA A 101 0.31 13.33 7.41
CA ALA A 101 -0.33 14.62 7.25
C ALA A 101 -0.06 15.31 5.90
N PRO A 102 1.16 15.24 5.30
CA PRO A 102 1.41 15.81 3.98
C PRO A 102 0.44 15.30 2.89
N VAL A 103 0.02 14.04 3.00
CA VAL A 103 -0.95 13.40 2.09
C VAL A 103 -2.39 13.38 2.64
N GLY A 104 -2.67 14.14 3.69
CA GLY A 104 -4.02 14.34 4.23
C GLY A 104 -4.55 13.22 5.13
N MET A 105 -3.66 12.46 5.76
CA MET A 105 -4.00 11.30 6.59
C MET A 105 -3.50 11.45 8.03
N SER A 106 -3.86 10.48 8.88
CA SER A 106 -3.21 10.26 10.18
C SER A 106 -2.89 8.78 10.37
N VAL A 107 -1.81 8.49 11.09
CA VAL A 107 -1.40 7.11 11.41
C VAL A 107 -2.46 6.40 12.25
N ALA A 108 -3.12 7.10 13.17
CA ALA A 108 -4.15 6.50 14.03
C ALA A 108 -5.35 5.98 13.21
N ALA A 109 -5.84 6.78 12.25
CA ALA A 109 -6.95 6.38 11.40
C ALA A 109 -6.56 5.25 10.43
N TYR A 110 -5.35 5.31 9.86
CA TYR A 110 -4.84 4.23 9.03
C TYR A 110 -4.69 2.92 9.84
N ARG A 111 -4.06 2.98 11.01
CA ARG A 111 -3.82 1.84 11.90
C ARG A 111 -5.10 1.09 12.26
N LEU A 112 -6.19 1.78 12.56
CA LEU A 112 -7.46 1.12 12.92
C LEU A 112 -7.94 0.15 11.83
N ARG A 113 -7.91 0.57 10.57
CA ARG A 113 -8.32 -0.29 9.44
C ARG A 113 -7.28 -1.36 9.15
N HIS A 114 -6.01 -1.00 9.22
CA HIS A 114 -4.92 -1.94 8.96
C HIS A 114 -4.88 -3.08 9.98
N MET A 115 -5.13 -2.80 11.27
CA MET A 115 -5.23 -3.84 12.29
C MET A 115 -6.44 -4.74 12.06
N SER A 116 -7.55 -4.20 11.54
CA SER A 116 -8.68 -5.02 11.08
C SER A 116 -8.27 -5.97 9.95
N HIS A 117 -7.52 -5.50 8.95
CA HIS A 117 -6.99 -6.34 7.88
C HIS A 117 -6.15 -7.51 8.42
N HIS A 118 -5.22 -7.26 9.34
CA HIS A 118 -4.46 -8.35 9.97
C HIS A 118 -5.32 -9.33 10.77
N ALA A 119 -6.34 -8.84 11.49
CA ALA A 119 -7.20 -9.66 12.33
C ALA A 119 -8.27 -10.45 11.55
N HIS A 120 -8.71 -9.91 10.41
CA HIS A 120 -9.92 -10.32 9.70
C HIS A 120 -9.68 -10.60 8.21
N LEU A 121 -8.41 -10.71 7.78
CA LEU A 121 -7.99 -11.00 6.41
C LEU A 121 -8.92 -11.99 5.71
N GLY A 122 -9.48 -11.59 4.57
CA GLY A 122 -10.37 -12.41 3.75
C GLY A 122 -11.81 -12.51 4.20
N THR A 123 -12.14 -12.07 5.41
CA THR A 123 -13.53 -12.06 5.91
C THR A 123 -14.21 -10.72 5.60
N GLU A 124 -15.55 -10.68 5.63
CA GLU A 124 -16.31 -9.43 5.45
C GLU A 124 -15.95 -8.33 6.45
N LYS A 125 -15.36 -8.69 7.60
CA LYS A 125 -14.91 -7.76 8.63
C LYS A 125 -13.60 -7.06 8.29
N ASP A 126 -12.88 -7.50 7.26
CA ASP A 126 -11.68 -6.83 6.76
C ASP A 126 -12.04 -5.46 6.17
N ALA A 127 -11.79 -4.42 6.97
CA ALA A 127 -12.07 -3.03 6.63
C ALA A 127 -11.13 -2.46 5.55
N ASP A 128 -10.03 -3.13 5.20
CA ASP A 128 -9.12 -2.69 4.13
C ASP A 128 -9.09 -3.67 2.95
N GLY A 129 -10.05 -4.60 2.88
CA GLY A 129 -10.10 -5.62 1.83
C GLY A 129 -10.66 -5.17 0.49
N TYR A 130 -11.08 -3.91 0.34
CA TYR A 130 -11.66 -3.40 -0.92
C TYR A 130 -10.74 -3.58 -2.15
N PRO A 131 -9.40 -3.35 -2.09
CA PRO A 131 -8.60 -3.33 -3.31
C PRO A 131 -8.45 -4.73 -3.91
N TYR A 132 -8.17 -5.73 -3.07
CA TYR A 132 -7.95 -7.09 -3.56
C TYR A 132 -9.25 -7.78 -3.99
N ARG A 133 -10.42 -7.26 -3.59
CA ARG A 133 -11.75 -7.75 -3.98
C ARG A 133 -12.24 -7.20 -5.31
N GLU A 134 -11.55 -6.22 -5.91
CA GLU A 134 -11.96 -5.67 -7.20
C GLU A 134 -11.89 -6.76 -8.30
N PRO A 135 -12.95 -6.90 -9.13
CA PRO A 135 -12.93 -7.82 -10.24
C PRO A 135 -12.07 -7.25 -11.37
N ILE A 136 -10.96 -7.93 -11.69
CA ILE A 136 -10.02 -7.46 -12.73
C ILE A 136 -9.88 -8.42 -13.91
N LYS A 137 -10.62 -9.54 -13.94
CA LYS A 137 -10.54 -10.51 -15.03
C LYS A 137 -11.21 -9.97 -16.30
N GLY A 138 -10.46 -9.91 -17.39
CA GLY A 138 -10.89 -9.36 -18.67
C GLY A 138 -10.59 -7.87 -18.80
N PHE A 139 -10.41 -7.42 -20.06
CA PHE A 139 -10.00 -6.05 -20.35
C PHE A 139 -10.99 -5.00 -19.81
N ARG A 140 -12.30 -5.25 -19.94
CA ARG A 140 -13.34 -4.31 -19.51
C ARG A 140 -13.36 -4.12 -18.00
N ALA A 141 -13.27 -5.21 -17.23
CA ALA A 141 -13.23 -5.16 -15.78
C ALA A 141 -11.96 -4.45 -15.28
N LEU A 142 -10.79 -4.82 -15.84
CA LEU A 142 -9.53 -4.14 -15.56
C LEU A 142 -9.60 -2.64 -15.88
N ALA A 143 -10.04 -2.28 -17.10
CA ALA A 143 -10.15 -0.90 -17.53
C ALA A 143 -11.09 -0.11 -16.63
N TRP A 144 -12.24 -0.68 -16.24
CA TRP A 144 -13.17 -0.05 -15.32
C TRP A 144 -12.56 0.22 -13.95
N VAL A 145 -11.89 -0.76 -13.34
CA VAL A 145 -11.21 -0.59 -12.04
C VAL A 145 -10.14 0.50 -12.14
N MET A 146 -9.33 0.47 -13.21
CA MET A 146 -8.27 1.45 -13.40
C MET A 146 -8.80 2.85 -13.70
N VAL A 147 -9.87 3.00 -14.49
CA VAL A 147 -10.52 4.30 -14.74
C VAL A 147 -11.13 4.86 -13.45
N LYS A 148 -11.85 4.04 -12.67
CA LYS A 148 -12.36 4.46 -11.35
C LYS A 148 -11.24 4.98 -10.46
N ALA A 149 -10.13 4.24 -10.36
CA ALA A 149 -8.98 4.62 -9.54
C ALA A 149 -8.29 5.89 -10.08
N LEU A 150 -7.95 5.92 -11.38
CA LEU A 150 -7.21 7.00 -12.02
C LEU A 150 -8.04 8.26 -12.27
N SER A 151 -9.37 8.21 -12.15
CA SER A 151 -10.23 9.40 -12.14
C SER A 151 -10.05 10.25 -10.88
N GLY A 152 -9.52 9.68 -9.80
CA GLY A 152 -9.40 10.31 -8.48
C GLY A 152 -10.67 10.26 -7.63
N GLY A 153 -11.84 9.95 -8.23
CA GLY A 153 -13.11 9.87 -7.50
C GLY A 153 -13.10 8.82 -6.39
N MET A 154 -12.50 7.65 -6.67
CA MET A 154 -12.33 6.60 -5.66
C MET A 154 -11.46 7.07 -4.48
N GLY A 155 -10.37 7.80 -4.72
CA GLY A 155 -9.52 8.29 -3.64
C GLY A 155 -10.18 9.35 -2.77
N VAL A 156 -10.96 10.25 -3.37
CA VAL A 156 -11.75 11.24 -2.62
C VAL A 156 -12.81 10.56 -1.75
N TRP A 157 -13.51 9.57 -2.30
CA TRP A 157 -14.50 8.78 -1.54
C TRP A 157 -13.84 8.02 -0.40
N LEU A 158 -12.71 7.32 -0.66
CA LEU A 158 -11.94 6.63 0.38
C LEU A 158 -11.44 7.60 1.45
N ALA A 159 -11.03 8.82 1.08
CA ALA A 159 -10.60 9.81 2.05
C ALA A 159 -11.76 10.22 2.99
N ALA A 160 -12.95 10.44 2.43
CA ALA A 160 -14.15 10.74 3.22
C ALA A 160 -14.57 9.58 4.13
N ASP A 161 -14.54 8.34 3.61
CA ASP A 161 -14.89 7.13 4.36
C ASP A 161 -13.87 6.82 5.48
N LYS A 162 -12.57 6.90 5.17
CA LYS A 162 -11.49 6.53 6.09
C LYS A 162 -11.15 7.62 7.11
N TYR A 163 -11.27 8.89 6.74
CA TYR A 163 -10.79 10.02 7.53
C TYR A 163 -11.87 11.06 7.86
N GLY A 164 -13.12 10.83 7.46
CA GLY A 164 -14.27 11.67 7.78
C GLY A 164 -15.07 11.18 9.00
N GLY A 165 -16.02 12.04 9.43
CA GLY A 165 -17.12 11.67 10.32
C GLY A 165 -16.79 10.81 11.55
N SER A 166 -17.47 9.68 11.66
CA SER A 166 -17.33 8.71 12.77
C SER A 166 -15.98 7.99 12.76
N ALA A 167 -15.42 7.68 11.58
CA ALA A 167 -14.10 7.06 11.45
C ALA A 167 -13.00 7.94 12.05
N ARG A 168 -13.05 9.25 11.80
CA ARG A 168 -12.16 10.23 12.45
C ARG A 168 -12.31 10.22 13.96
N LYS A 169 -13.55 10.22 14.48
CA LYS A 169 -13.79 10.18 15.94
C LYS A 169 -13.23 8.91 16.58
N ALA A 170 -13.43 7.75 15.96
CA ALA A 170 -12.88 6.48 16.43
C ALA A 170 -11.34 6.49 16.43
N ALA A 171 -10.72 7.06 15.39
CA ALA A 171 -9.28 7.22 15.30
C ALA A 171 -8.72 8.15 16.39
N LEU A 172 -9.39 9.27 16.66
CA LEU A 172 -8.99 10.21 17.70
C LEU A 172 -8.95 9.57 19.10
N GLY A 173 -9.87 8.65 19.39
CA GLY A 173 -9.88 7.90 20.66
C GLY A 173 -8.66 6.97 20.85
N ASN A 174 -7.98 6.59 19.77
CA ASN A 174 -6.83 5.67 19.78
C ASN A 174 -5.50 6.35 19.35
N SER A 175 -5.52 7.66 19.13
CA SER A 175 -4.35 8.42 18.68
C SER A 175 -3.38 8.70 19.81
N LEU A 176 -2.09 8.44 19.59
CA LEU A 176 -1.02 8.86 20.51
C LEU A 176 -0.49 10.26 20.17
N SER A 177 -0.66 10.70 18.93
CA SER A 177 -0.42 12.08 18.51
C SER A 177 -1.51 13.02 19.05
N PRO A 178 -1.17 14.28 19.36
CA PRO A 178 -2.16 15.31 19.65
C PRO A 178 -3.18 15.43 18.49
N SER A 179 -4.47 15.53 18.83
CA SER A 179 -5.57 15.54 17.84
C SER A 179 -5.51 16.67 16.81
N TRP A 180 -4.84 17.77 17.15
CA TRP A 180 -4.62 18.93 16.29
C TRP A 180 -3.43 18.75 15.35
N LEU A 181 -2.47 17.87 15.67
CA LEU A 181 -1.18 17.80 14.97
C LEU A 181 -1.33 17.45 13.49
N ALA A 182 -1.94 16.30 13.17
CA ALA A 182 -2.08 15.88 11.79
C ALA A 182 -2.92 16.87 10.96
N PRO A 183 -4.12 17.34 11.40
CA PRO A 183 -4.87 18.35 10.65
C PRO A 183 -4.10 19.66 10.43
N SER A 184 -3.43 20.17 11.46
CA SER A 184 -2.63 21.40 11.34
C SER A 184 -1.45 21.21 10.39
N ALA A 185 -0.71 20.10 10.49
CA ALA A 185 0.39 19.79 9.58
C ALA A 185 -0.09 19.63 8.13
N THR A 186 -1.23 18.98 7.90
CA THR A 186 -1.85 18.86 6.57
C THR A 186 -2.16 20.23 6.00
N ILE A 187 -2.85 21.09 6.76
CA ILE A 187 -3.26 22.43 6.32
C ILE A 187 -2.03 23.31 6.05
N ILE A 188 -1.05 23.31 6.95
CA ILE A 188 0.17 24.11 6.80
C ILE A 188 0.96 23.64 5.58
N PHE A 189 1.26 22.35 5.46
CA PHE A 189 2.08 21.85 4.36
C PHE A 189 1.40 22.06 3.00
N ASN A 190 0.14 21.64 2.86
CA ASN A 190 -0.57 21.76 1.60
C ASN A 190 -0.89 23.23 1.26
N GLY A 191 -1.20 24.05 2.27
CA GLY A 191 -1.41 25.48 2.11
C GLY A 191 -0.15 26.22 1.63
N LEU A 192 1.01 25.93 2.22
CA LEU A 192 2.29 26.49 1.79
C LEU A 192 2.67 26.02 0.39
N LEU A 193 2.51 24.73 0.09
CA LEU A 193 2.81 24.18 -1.24
C LEU A 193 1.92 24.80 -2.32
N PHE A 194 0.62 24.95 -2.04
CA PHE A 194 -0.32 25.58 -2.96
C PHE A 194 -0.04 27.08 -3.13
N ALA A 195 0.24 27.80 -2.03
CA ALA A 195 0.62 29.21 -2.08
C ALA A 195 1.89 29.43 -2.91
N LEU A 196 2.88 28.54 -2.78
CA LEU A 196 4.09 28.57 -3.60
C LEU A 196 3.76 28.39 -5.10
N CYS A 197 2.85 27.48 -5.45
CA CYS A 197 2.41 27.29 -6.83
C CYS A 197 1.67 28.51 -7.39
N ILE A 198 0.84 29.16 -6.57
CA ILE A 198 0.17 30.42 -6.94
C ILE A 198 1.21 31.52 -7.18
N PHE A 199 2.16 31.68 -6.27
CA PHE A 199 3.19 32.71 -6.35
C PHE A 199 4.04 32.61 -7.63
N THR A 200 4.33 31.39 -8.10
CA THR A 200 5.05 31.18 -9.36
C THR A 200 4.16 31.23 -10.61
N GLY A 201 2.85 31.52 -10.47
CA GLY A 201 1.90 31.49 -11.58
C GLY A 201 1.61 30.09 -12.13
N ARG A 202 1.99 29.03 -11.40
CA ARG A 202 1.88 27.61 -11.81
C ARG A 202 0.97 26.81 -10.87
N TRP A 203 -0.16 27.40 -10.47
CA TRP A 203 -1.11 26.82 -9.51
C TRP A 203 -1.55 25.40 -9.88
N TYR A 204 -1.68 25.10 -11.19
CA TYR A 204 -2.11 23.81 -11.70
C TYR A 204 -1.16 22.66 -11.34
N LEU A 205 0.12 22.96 -11.05
CA LEU A 205 1.09 21.97 -10.61
C LEU A 205 0.73 21.36 -9.26
N TYR A 206 0.07 22.08 -8.36
CA TYR A 206 -0.40 21.51 -7.10
C TYR A 206 -1.38 20.35 -7.35
N ILE A 207 -2.34 20.56 -8.25
CA ILE A 207 -3.32 19.53 -8.61
C ILE A 207 -2.63 18.40 -9.36
N LEU A 208 -1.79 18.71 -10.36
CA LEU A 208 -1.16 17.71 -11.22
C LEU A 208 -0.09 16.87 -10.50
N LEU A 209 0.72 17.48 -9.65
CA LEU A 209 1.91 16.86 -9.04
C LEU A 209 1.73 16.47 -7.58
N TRP A 210 0.66 16.90 -6.90
CA TRP A 210 0.38 16.50 -5.53
C TRP A 210 -1.00 15.87 -5.39
N GLY A 211 -2.05 16.65 -5.71
CA GLY A 211 -3.44 16.22 -5.55
C GLY A 211 -3.77 14.94 -6.33
N TYR A 212 -3.42 14.91 -7.62
CA TYR A 212 -3.69 13.76 -8.49
C TYR A 212 -2.86 12.52 -8.11
N PRO A 213 -1.55 12.60 -7.85
CA PRO A 213 -0.79 11.47 -7.31
C PRO A 213 -1.39 10.86 -6.03
N ILE A 214 -1.93 11.67 -5.12
CA ILE A 214 -2.56 11.18 -3.88
C ILE A 214 -3.93 10.56 -4.16
N ALA A 215 -4.82 11.29 -4.84
CA ALA A 215 -6.22 10.87 -5.00
C ALA A 215 -6.41 9.78 -6.06
N ALA A 216 -5.50 9.68 -7.04
CA ALA A 216 -5.66 8.78 -8.18
C ALA A 216 -4.53 7.75 -8.27
N VAL A 217 -3.28 8.19 -8.46
CA VAL A 217 -2.18 7.27 -8.79
C VAL A 217 -1.81 6.36 -7.63
N ALA A 218 -1.72 6.88 -6.40
CA ALA A 218 -1.43 6.05 -5.22
C ALA A 218 -2.52 5.01 -4.96
N ILE A 219 -3.80 5.37 -5.21
CA ILE A 219 -4.93 4.43 -5.12
C ILE A 219 -4.80 3.33 -6.17
N ALA A 220 -4.52 3.70 -7.42
CA ALA A 220 -4.28 2.75 -8.51
C ALA A 220 -3.11 1.81 -8.21
N LEU A 221 -1.96 2.34 -7.75
CA LEU A 221 -0.79 1.54 -7.36
C LEU A 221 -1.11 0.62 -6.18
N ASN A 222 -1.89 1.08 -5.20
CA ASN A 222 -2.32 0.25 -4.09
C ASN A 222 -3.21 -0.90 -4.56
N ILE A 223 -4.16 -0.66 -5.48
CA ILE A 223 -4.98 -1.73 -6.09
C ILE A 223 -4.10 -2.75 -6.81
N VAL A 224 -3.24 -2.31 -7.71
CA VAL A 224 -2.32 -3.18 -8.46
C VAL A 224 -1.51 -4.06 -7.52
N ARG A 225 -0.91 -3.45 -6.50
CA ARG A 225 -0.08 -4.15 -5.52
C ARG A 225 -0.89 -5.15 -4.71
N THR A 226 -1.98 -4.69 -4.09
CA THR A 226 -2.76 -5.51 -3.16
C THR A 226 -3.40 -6.68 -3.88
N ILE A 227 -3.86 -6.50 -5.12
CA ILE A 227 -4.33 -7.60 -5.95
C ILE A 227 -3.20 -8.60 -6.24
N ALA A 228 -2.03 -8.11 -6.69
CA ALA A 228 -0.89 -8.98 -6.98
C ALA A 228 -0.48 -9.81 -5.74
N GLU A 229 -0.57 -9.23 -4.56
CA GLU A 229 -0.14 -9.87 -3.31
C GLU A 229 -1.23 -10.72 -2.67
N HIS A 230 -2.51 -10.35 -2.80
CA HIS A 230 -3.61 -10.96 -2.06
C HIS A 230 -4.58 -11.81 -2.87
N GLN A 231 -4.81 -11.47 -4.14
CA GLN A 231 -5.84 -12.18 -4.92
C GLN A 231 -5.35 -13.59 -5.29
N PRO A 232 -6.13 -14.65 -5.03
CA PRO A 232 -5.77 -16.00 -5.44
C PRO A 232 -5.97 -16.18 -6.95
N GLU A 233 -5.24 -17.13 -7.56
CA GLU A 233 -5.21 -17.26 -9.03
C GLU A 233 -6.53 -17.78 -9.64
N ASP A 234 -7.32 -18.47 -8.83
CA ASP A 234 -8.59 -19.08 -9.20
C ASP A 234 -9.81 -18.18 -8.92
N TYR A 235 -9.63 -16.97 -8.37
CA TYR A 235 -10.74 -16.03 -8.13
C TYR A 235 -11.22 -15.30 -9.40
N PRO A 236 -12.54 -15.13 -9.63
CA PRO A 236 -13.64 -15.68 -8.86
C PRO A 236 -13.75 -17.19 -9.10
N LEU A 237 -13.93 -17.93 -8.01
CA LEU A 237 -14.07 -19.37 -8.03
C LEU A 237 -15.57 -19.70 -7.97
N TYR A 238 -16.08 -20.34 -9.01
CA TYR A 238 -17.46 -20.84 -9.03
C TYR A 238 -17.45 -22.36 -8.81
N LYS A 239 -18.19 -22.84 -7.79
CA LYS A 239 -18.55 -24.26 -7.64
C LYS A 239 -20.05 -24.36 -7.40
N ASP A 240 -20.68 -25.39 -7.96
CA ASP A 240 -22.12 -25.63 -7.84
C ASP A 240 -22.99 -24.40 -8.18
N ALA A 241 -22.59 -23.67 -9.25
CA ALA A 241 -23.19 -22.42 -9.72
C ALA A 241 -23.23 -21.28 -8.69
N ARG A 242 -22.41 -21.35 -7.64
CA ARG A 242 -22.24 -20.29 -6.64
C ARG A 242 -20.82 -19.76 -6.66
N GLU A 243 -20.68 -18.44 -6.57
CA GLU A 243 -19.40 -17.81 -6.32
C GLU A 243 -18.96 -18.11 -4.89
N HIS A 244 -17.76 -18.65 -4.73
CA HIS A 244 -17.15 -18.83 -3.43
C HIS A 244 -16.48 -17.54 -2.98
N ALA A 245 -16.54 -17.29 -1.67
CA ALA A 245 -15.84 -16.16 -1.07
C ALA A 245 -14.35 -16.19 -1.44
N MET A 246 -13.80 -15.03 -1.78
CA MET A 246 -12.37 -14.90 -2.03
C MET A 246 -11.57 -15.33 -0.80
N MET A 247 -10.63 -16.24 -1.00
CA MET A 247 -9.67 -16.66 0.02
C MET A 247 -8.32 -15.98 -0.28
N PRO A 248 -8.05 -14.79 0.28
CA PRO A 248 -6.80 -14.11 0.01
C PRO A 248 -5.63 -14.85 0.66
N LEU A 249 -4.48 -14.75 0.01
CA LEU A 249 -3.20 -15.22 0.52
C LEU A 249 -2.24 -14.04 0.60
N ALA A 250 -1.01 -14.18 1.09
CA ALA A 250 -0.03 -13.10 0.98
C ALA A 250 1.21 -13.59 0.22
N ARG A 251 1.85 -12.69 -0.54
CA ARG A 251 3.02 -13.01 -1.37
C ARG A 251 4.20 -12.08 -1.10
N THR A 252 5.40 -12.64 -1.02
CA THR A 252 6.63 -11.88 -1.25
C THR A 252 6.77 -11.58 -2.74
N THR A 253 7.06 -10.34 -3.07
CA THR A 253 7.50 -9.93 -4.40
C THR A 253 9.02 -9.76 -4.42
N VAL A 254 9.68 -10.21 -5.49
CA VAL A 254 11.10 -9.97 -5.78
C VAL A 254 11.19 -8.94 -6.91
N PRO A 255 10.86 -7.66 -6.65
CA PRO A 255 10.72 -6.65 -7.70
C PRO A 255 12.06 -6.29 -8.34
N ASN A 256 12.00 -5.81 -9.58
CA ASN A 256 13.11 -5.06 -10.17
C ASN A 256 13.26 -3.68 -9.47
N TRP A 257 14.32 -2.94 -9.81
CA TRP A 257 14.59 -1.65 -9.15
C TRP A 257 13.45 -0.64 -9.31
N PHE A 258 12.76 -0.64 -10.46
CA PHE A 258 11.69 0.31 -10.76
C PHE A 258 10.42 -0.01 -9.96
N GLU A 259 9.99 -1.27 -9.96
CA GLU A 259 8.89 -1.72 -9.10
C GLU A 259 9.20 -1.48 -7.62
N LYS A 260 10.46 -1.70 -7.20
CA LYS A 260 10.88 -1.45 -5.83
C LYS A 260 10.76 0.02 -5.45
N TRP A 261 11.24 0.91 -6.31
CA TRP A 261 11.15 2.35 -6.11
C TRP A 261 9.70 2.85 -6.15
N LEU A 262 8.87 2.35 -7.06
CA LEU A 262 7.50 2.85 -7.26
C LEU A 262 6.49 2.27 -6.25
N MET A 263 6.54 0.97 -5.95
CA MET A 263 5.47 0.25 -5.23
C MET A 263 5.91 -0.41 -3.92
N TYR A 264 7.20 -0.70 -3.75
CA TYR A 264 7.70 -1.52 -2.65
C TYR A 264 8.81 -0.85 -1.82
N GLN A 265 8.66 0.44 -1.59
CA GLN A 265 9.48 1.16 -0.61
C GLN A 265 9.27 0.59 0.81
N ALA A 266 10.15 0.95 1.74
CA ALA A 266 10.15 0.41 3.10
C ALA A 266 10.10 -1.12 3.13
N ASN A 267 10.79 -1.79 2.20
CA ASN A 267 10.86 -3.25 2.06
C ASN A 267 9.50 -3.98 2.11
N PHE A 268 8.41 -3.29 1.71
CA PHE A 268 7.07 -3.84 1.75
C PHE A 268 6.89 -5.04 0.80
N ASN A 269 7.80 -5.23 -0.16
CA ASN A 269 7.80 -6.40 -1.03
C ASN A 269 7.84 -7.73 -0.27
N TYR A 270 8.30 -7.75 0.99
CA TYR A 270 8.27 -8.93 1.87
C TYR A 270 6.93 -9.04 2.63
N HIS A 271 5.81 -9.06 1.89
CA HIS A 271 4.48 -8.91 2.46
C HIS A 271 3.99 -10.16 3.21
N ILE A 272 4.28 -11.37 2.71
CA ILE A 272 3.94 -12.60 3.47
C ILE A 272 4.73 -12.66 4.76
N GLU A 273 6.01 -12.30 4.77
CA GLU A 273 6.83 -12.25 5.98
C GLU A 273 6.24 -11.28 7.01
N HIS A 274 5.80 -10.12 6.53
CA HIS A 274 5.07 -9.14 7.34
C HIS A 274 3.77 -9.71 7.92
N HIS A 275 2.96 -10.42 7.14
CA HIS A 275 1.76 -11.08 7.63
C HIS A 275 2.05 -12.21 8.63
N LEU A 276 3.13 -12.95 8.41
CA LEU A 276 3.54 -14.07 9.27
C LEU A 276 4.09 -13.58 10.62
N PHE A 277 4.87 -12.48 10.58
CA PHE A 277 5.58 -11.93 11.73
C PHE A 277 5.50 -10.40 11.73
N PRO A 278 4.32 -9.79 12.00
CA PRO A 278 4.09 -8.35 11.88
C PRO A 278 4.83 -7.51 12.92
N ALA A 279 5.51 -8.13 13.89
CA ALA A 279 6.38 -7.47 14.86
C ALA A 279 7.82 -7.26 14.34
N ILE A 280 8.13 -7.74 13.13
CA ILE A 280 9.45 -7.57 12.53
C ILE A 280 9.47 -6.29 11.70
N PRO A 281 10.34 -5.32 12.02
CA PRO A 281 10.45 -4.08 11.27
C PRO A 281 11.00 -4.30 9.87
N GLN A 282 10.66 -3.40 8.95
CA GLN A 282 10.93 -3.52 7.53
C GLN A 282 12.40 -3.80 7.15
N HIS A 283 13.34 -3.24 7.91
CA HIS A 283 14.77 -3.36 7.61
C HIS A 283 15.32 -4.77 7.87
N ASN A 284 14.57 -5.61 8.61
CA ASN A 284 14.92 -6.99 8.89
C ASN A 284 14.09 -8.01 8.10
N LEU A 285 13.06 -7.59 7.37
CA LEU A 285 12.24 -8.49 6.55
C LEU A 285 13.06 -9.24 5.49
N ALA A 286 14.07 -8.61 4.89
CA ALA A 286 14.98 -9.28 3.95
C ALA A 286 15.80 -10.40 4.61
N LYS A 287 16.14 -10.28 5.89
CA LYS A 287 16.83 -11.34 6.65
C LYS A 287 15.88 -12.49 6.96
N LEU A 288 14.65 -12.16 7.37
CA LEU A 288 13.59 -13.14 7.60
C LEU A 288 13.24 -13.92 6.32
N HIS A 289 13.14 -13.24 5.18
CA HIS A 289 12.94 -13.86 3.87
C HIS A 289 14.01 -14.91 3.55
N ARG A 290 15.29 -14.55 3.70
CA ARG A 290 16.41 -15.48 3.47
C ARG A 290 16.33 -16.70 4.38
N HIS A 291 16.09 -16.49 5.67
CA HIS A 291 15.93 -17.59 6.62
C HIS A 291 14.77 -18.52 6.23
N LEU A 292 13.59 -17.96 5.90
CA LEU A 292 12.45 -18.77 5.46
C LEU A 292 12.75 -19.54 4.17
N SER A 293 13.46 -18.92 3.22
CA SER A 293 13.90 -19.57 1.99
C SER A 293 14.86 -20.73 2.25
N GLU A 294 15.88 -20.53 3.08
CA GLU A 294 16.87 -21.57 3.44
C GLU A 294 16.23 -22.74 4.19
N LYS A 295 15.12 -22.50 4.89
CA LYS A 295 14.36 -23.51 5.62
C LYS A 295 13.25 -24.18 4.76
N GLY A 296 13.20 -23.91 3.46
CA GLY A 296 12.28 -24.57 2.53
C GLY A 296 10.83 -24.05 2.59
N PHE A 297 10.57 -22.88 3.19
CA PHE A 297 9.20 -22.34 3.30
C PHE A 297 8.56 -22.15 1.92
N TYR A 298 9.28 -21.55 0.96
CA TYR A 298 8.77 -21.29 -0.38
C TYR A 298 8.73 -22.53 -1.29
N GLU A 299 9.44 -23.59 -0.94
CA GLU A 299 9.29 -24.90 -1.60
C GLU A 299 7.96 -25.54 -1.19
N HIS A 300 7.57 -25.37 0.07
CA HIS A 300 6.29 -25.84 0.60
C HIS A 300 5.11 -24.96 0.18
N PHE A 301 5.31 -23.64 0.08
CA PHE A 301 4.27 -22.67 -0.35
C PHE A 301 4.74 -21.83 -1.55
N PRO A 302 4.85 -22.42 -2.76
CA PRO A 302 5.35 -21.69 -3.94
C PRO A 302 4.44 -20.51 -4.34
N GLY A 303 3.15 -20.57 -4.01
CA GLY A 303 2.19 -19.49 -4.27
C GLY A 303 2.44 -18.19 -3.48
N CYS A 304 3.27 -18.25 -2.43
CA CYS A 304 3.66 -17.12 -1.58
C CYS A 304 4.87 -16.33 -2.12
N LEU A 305 5.42 -16.68 -3.30
CA LEU A 305 6.55 -15.99 -3.90
C LEU A 305 6.26 -15.59 -5.35
N GLN A 306 6.62 -14.37 -5.73
CA GLN A 306 6.48 -13.87 -7.10
C GLN A 306 7.64 -12.96 -7.53
N ARG A 307 7.90 -12.90 -8.84
CA ARG A 307 9.00 -12.11 -9.41
C ARG A 307 8.65 -10.66 -9.77
N SER A 308 7.36 -10.33 -9.90
CA SER A 308 6.95 -8.98 -10.32
C SER A 308 5.53 -8.71 -9.87
N GLY A 309 5.33 -7.51 -9.34
CA GLY A 309 4.02 -7.03 -8.91
C GLY A 309 3.11 -6.74 -10.11
N PHE A 310 3.60 -5.93 -11.04
CA PHE A 310 2.84 -5.62 -12.27
C PHE A 310 2.61 -6.86 -13.12
N GLY A 311 3.64 -7.70 -13.30
CA GLY A 311 3.55 -8.93 -14.07
C GLY A 311 2.54 -9.91 -13.48
N LYS A 312 2.47 -10.02 -12.14
CA LYS A 312 1.43 -10.81 -11.48
C LYS A 312 0.05 -10.19 -11.69
N PHE A 313 -0.10 -8.89 -11.45
CA PHE A 313 -1.37 -8.18 -11.63
C PHE A 313 -1.94 -8.39 -13.05
N ILE A 314 -1.12 -8.20 -14.08
CA ILE A 314 -1.52 -8.44 -15.48
C ILE A 314 -1.84 -9.91 -15.75
N ARG A 315 -1.15 -10.85 -15.10
CA ARG A 315 -1.47 -12.28 -15.22
C ARG A 315 -2.82 -12.61 -14.57
N LEU A 316 -3.11 -12.02 -13.41
CA LEU A 316 -4.37 -12.20 -12.70
C LEU A 316 -5.55 -11.54 -13.42
N SER A 317 -5.30 -10.46 -14.17
CA SER A 317 -6.32 -9.81 -15.00
C SER A 317 -6.66 -10.60 -16.26
N ARG A 318 -5.86 -11.60 -16.64
CA ARG A 318 -6.15 -12.47 -17.80
C ARG A 318 -7.21 -13.50 -17.45
N ASN A 319 -8.15 -13.70 -18.37
CA ASN A 319 -9.21 -14.68 -18.20
C ASN A 319 -8.71 -16.08 -18.59
N ARG A 320 -8.11 -16.84 -17.67
CA ARG A 320 -7.46 -18.14 -17.97
C ARG A 320 -8.37 -19.26 -18.50
N ARG A 321 -9.69 -19.08 -18.62
CA ARG A 321 -10.57 -20.04 -19.30
C ARG A 321 -10.67 -19.83 -20.80
N ASN A 322 -10.45 -18.60 -21.27
CA ASN A 322 -10.45 -18.24 -22.68
C ASN A 322 -9.15 -17.51 -22.96
N ASP A 323 -8.23 -18.13 -23.69
CA ASP A 323 -7.14 -17.41 -24.36
C ASP A 323 -7.70 -16.50 -25.48
N ASP A 324 -8.71 -15.68 -25.16
CA ASP A 324 -9.23 -14.66 -26.05
C ASP A 324 -9.58 -13.37 -25.29
N PHE A 325 -9.39 -12.26 -26.00
CA PHE A 325 -9.87 -10.93 -25.63
C PHE A 325 -11.29 -10.73 -26.16
N SER A 326 -12.18 -11.70 -25.96
CA SER A 326 -13.59 -11.56 -26.29
C SER A 326 -14.43 -11.78 -25.04
N ASP A 327 -15.28 -10.79 -24.79
CA ASP A 327 -16.31 -10.83 -23.77
C ASP A 327 -17.03 -12.18 -23.84
N SER A 328 -17.15 -12.89 -22.71
CA SER A 328 -17.98 -14.09 -22.67
C SER A 328 -19.37 -13.72 -23.19
N VAL A 329 -19.85 -14.46 -24.19
CA VAL A 329 -21.20 -14.31 -24.78
C VAL A 329 -22.30 -14.30 -23.72
N GLN A 330 -22.06 -14.89 -22.54
CA GLN A 330 -22.97 -14.85 -21.41
C GLN A 330 -23.10 -13.47 -20.74
N ASP A 331 -22.05 -12.65 -20.74
CA ASP A 331 -22.09 -11.29 -20.17
C ASP A 331 -22.83 -10.30 -21.08
N ALA A 332 -22.89 -10.58 -22.39
CA ALA A 332 -23.66 -9.80 -23.36
C ALA A 332 -25.17 -10.09 -23.32
N LEU A 333 -25.60 -11.17 -22.67
CA LEU A 333 -27.00 -11.57 -22.55
C LEU A 333 -27.62 -11.19 -21.19
N ALA A 334 -26.85 -10.53 -20.30
CA ALA A 334 -27.26 -10.14 -18.96
C ALA A 334 -27.48 -8.61 -18.78
N LEU A 335 -27.48 -7.85 -19.88
CA LEU A 335 -27.96 -6.47 -20.00
C LEU A 335 -28.99 -6.41 -21.12
#